data_AF-A0A9P7M577-F1
#
_entry.id   AF-A0A9P7M577-F1
#
_cell.length_a   1.000
_cell.length_b   1.000
_cell.length_c   1.000
_cell.angle_alpha   90.00
_cell.angle_beta   90.00
_cell.angle_gamma   90.00
#
_symmetry.space_group_name_H-M   'P 1'
#
loop_
_entity.id
_entity.type
_entity.pdbx_description
1 polymer ?
#
loop_
_entity_poly.entity_id
_entity_poly.type
_entity_poly.pdbx_seq_one_letter_code
_entity_poly.pdbx_strand_id
1 'polypeptide(L)'
;MRLFTKKQSSDKDVESTADGRETNMVKPSAEFNFGHFLYLLCRDAIPGMVVSAAVNMAISYVMYVVANDGPTVCLFRLPKSLAGDAAMTIVIHCIITWFLKFHLVRNDLRHGIAQPIAFGDDELLNEDVCWLMFLSPETGEAVEPVRMNSVKWIARHLVRALVFASIVFLAFWPISLVPLILSGDRDETDFTYRRIWVPQIFKTTLGGLLGLLTSPIISMIWLLRAGREANVED
;
A
#
# COMPACT_ATOMS: atom_id res chain seq x y z
N MET A 1 61.33 -17.37 -2.14
CA MET A 1 60.63 -16.09 -1.93
C MET A 1 59.97 -15.70 -3.26
N ARG A 2 58.76 -16.21 -3.52
CA ARG A 2 57.95 -15.90 -4.71
C ARG A 2 56.89 -14.90 -4.28
N LEU A 3 57.01 -13.65 -4.72
CA LEU A 3 56.01 -12.61 -4.49
C LEU A 3 54.88 -12.78 -5.51
N PHE A 4 53.68 -12.86 -4.99
CA PHE A 4 52.44 -13.14 -5.68
C PHE A 4 52.02 -11.98 -6.61
N THR A 5 51.94 -12.29 -7.90
CA THR A 5 50.98 -11.69 -8.82
C THR A 5 49.60 -12.28 -8.53
N LYS A 6 48.62 -11.47 -8.13
CA LYS A 6 47.20 -11.83 -8.32
C LYS A 6 46.42 -10.62 -8.83
N LYS A 7 46.25 -10.65 -10.14
CA LYS A 7 45.24 -9.97 -10.95
C LYS A 7 43.86 -10.31 -10.35
N GLN A 8 43.12 -9.32 -9.86
CA GLN A 8 41.72 -9.49 -9.48
C GLN A 8 40.87 -9.01 -10.65
N SER A 9 40.47 -9.98 -11.47
CA SER A 9 39.45 -9.92 -12.52
C SER A 9 38.55 -11.12 -12.27
N SER A 10 37.24 -10.98 -12.56
CA SER A 10 36.13 -11.94 -12.31
C SER A 10 35.64 -11.96 -10.85
N ASP A 11 34.35 -11.85 -10.52
CA ASP A 11 33.15 -12.17 -11.30
C ASP A 11 32.06 -11.09 -11.17
N LYS A 12 31.52 -10.70 -12.32
CA LYS A 12 30.12 -10.29 -12.45
C LYS A 12 29.41 -11.52 -12.99
N ASP A 13 28.79 -12.29 -12.12
CA ASP A 13 27.88 -13.36 -12.54
C ASP A 13 26.59 -12.70 -13.04
N VAL A 14 26.59 -12.38 -14.33
CA VAL A 14 25.38 -12.04 -15.08
C VAL A 14 24.76 -13.36 -15.49
N GLU A 15 23.77 -13.79 -14.73
CA GLU A 15 22.95 -14.95 -15.07
C GLU A 15 22.09 -14.61 -16.29
N SER A 16 22.59 -15.03 -17.46
CA SER A 16 21.95 -14.85 -18.76
C SER A 16 20.83 -15.87 -18.90
N THR A 17 19.61 -15.51 -18.48
CA THR A 17 18.40 -16.24 -18.89
C THR A 17 18.21 -16.14 -20.42
N ALA A 18 17.70 -17.19 -21.05
CA ALA A 18 17.70 -17.42 -22.50
C ALA A 18 16.78 -16.49 -23.35
N ASP A 19 16.33 -15.37 -22.79
CA ASP A 19 15.69 -14.25 -23.48
C ASP A 19 16.59 -13.04 -23.20
N GLY A 20 17.28 -12.48 -24.21
CA GLY A 20 18.38 -11.50 -24.07
C GLY A 20 18.01 -10.14 -23.48
N ARG A 21 17.35 -10.13 -22.32
CA ARG A 21 17.07 -8.99 -21.46
C ARG A 21 17.96 -9.12 -20.23
N GLU A 22 18.99 -8.29 -20.14
CA GLU A 22 19.74 -8.08 -18.90
C GLU A 22 18.76 -7.59 -17.82
N THR A 23 18.29 -8.49 -16.95
CA THR A 23 17.53 -8.10 -15.79
C THR A 23 18.52 -7.63 -14.72
N ASN A 24 18.59 -6.32 -14.49
CA ASN A 24 19.31 -5.70 -13.37
C ASN A 24 18.62 -6.01 -12.02
N MET A 25 18.24 -7.27 -11.76
CA MET A 25 17.65 -7.64 -10.48
C MET A 25 18.74 -7.70 -9.42
N VAL A 26 18.55 -6.94 -8.34
CA VAL A 26 19.49 -6.83 -7.24
C VAL A 26 19.24 -7.98 -6.27
N LYS A 27 20.32 -8.60 -5.76
CA LYS A 27 20.25 -9.71 -4.79
C LYS A 27 19.41 -9.33 -3.56
N PRO A 28 18.61 -10.27 -3.02
CA PRO A 28 17.75 -10.00 -1.86
C PRO A 28 18.58 -9.66 -0.62
N SER A 29 18.11 -8.66 0.14
CA SER A 29 18.73 -8.28 1.42
C SER A 29 18.17 -9.14 2.55
N ALA A 30 19.07 -9.72 3.34
CA ALA A 30 18.73 -10.53 4.52
C ALA A 30 18.21 -9.70 5.71
N GLU A 31 18.51 -8.39 5.74
CA GLU A 31 18.17 -7.49 6.85
C GLU A 31 17.39 -6.24 6.41
N PHE A 32 16.54 -5.74 7.31
CA PHE A 32 15.85 -4.45 7.14
C PHE A 32 16.81 -3.28 7.42
N ASN A 33 17.49 -2.82 6.38
CA ASN A 33 18.36 -1.65 6.48
C ASN A 33 17.57 -0.31 6.52
N PHE A 34 18.15 0.73 7.12
CA PHE A 34 17.64 2.11 7.10
C PHE A 34 17.39 2.64 5.68
N GLY A 35 18.15 2.15 4.68
CA GLY A 35 17.90 2.43 3.27
C GLY A 35 16.50 1.99 2.80
N HIS A 36 15.99 0.85 3.27
CA HIS A 36 14.63 0.39 2.97
C HIS A 36 13.58 1.27 3.64
N PHE A 37 13.81 1.69 4.88
CA PHE A 37 12.93 2.63 5.57
C PHE A 37 12.84 3.97 4.82
N LEU A 38 13.98 4.54 4.42
CA LEU A 38 14.01 5.80 3.67
C LEU A 38 13.37 5.66 2.28
N TYR A 39 13.59 4.53 1.61
CA TYR A 39 12.93 4.20 0.35
C TYR A 39 11.40 4.19 0.51
N LEU A 40 10.87 3.44 1.49
CA LEU A 40 9.44 3.34 1.76
C LEU A 40 8.84 4.70 2.13
N LEU A 41 9.55 5.51 2.91
CA LEU A 41 9.07 6.82 3.32
C LEU A 41 9.05 7.82 2.14
N CYS A 42 10.17 7.98 1.44
CA CYS A 42 10.31 9.00 0.41
C CYS A 42 9.64 8.63 -0.91
N ARG A 43 9.64 7.35 -1.31
CA ARG A 43 9.10 6.91 -2.60
C ARG A 43 7.65 6.45 -2.50
N ASP A 44 7.23 5.89 -1.36
CA ASP A 44 5.88 5.38 -1.22
C ASP A 44 4.99 6.26 -0.34
N ALA A 45 5.42 6.62 0.85
CA ALA A 45 4.58 7.30 1.83
C ALA A 45 4.28 8.75 1.45
N ILE A 46 5.30 9.56 1.13
CA ILE A 46 5.11 10.98 0.79
C ILE A 46 4.30 11.15 -0.51
N PRO A 47 4.64 10.50 -1.65
CA PRO A 47 3.85 10.64 -2.86
C PRO A 47 2.42 10.10 -2.69
N GLY A 48 2.27 8.98 -1.98
CA GLY A 48 0.97 8.40 -1.66
C GLY A 48 0.10 9.37 -0.85
N MET A 49 0.67 10.02 0.17
CA MET A 49 0.00 11.05 0.96
C MET A 49 -0.46 12.22 0.10
N VAL A 50 0.44 12.81 -0.71
CA VAL A 50 0.14 14.00 -1.52
C VAL A 50 -0.94 13.71 -2.55
N VAL A 51 -0.80 12.61 -3.30
CA VAL A 51 -1.77 12.21 -4.33
C VAL A 51 -3.13 11.91 -3.71
N SER A 52 -3.16 11.13 -2.63
CA SER A 52 -4.41 10.76 -1.96
C SER A 52 -5.12 11.97 -1.35
N ALA A 53 -4.37 12.87 -0.71
CA ALA A 53 -4.89 14.12 -0.17
C ALA A 53 -5.53 14.97 -1.29
N ALA A 54 -4.83 15.16 -2.41
CA ALA A 54 -5.31 15.96 -3.54
C ALA A 54 -6.59 15.37 -4.18
N VAL A 55 -6.62 14.05 -4.42
CA VAL A 55 -7.78 13.37 -5.00
C VAL A 55 -8.99 13.47 -4.06
N ASN A 56 -8.82 13.22 -2.77
CA ASN A 56 -9.90 13.31 -1.80
C ASN A 56 -10.40 14.75 -1.62
N MET A 57 -9.51 15.73 -1.68
CA MET A 57 -9.89 17.15 -1.69
C MET A 57 -10.77 17.46 -2.90
N ALA A 58 -10.37 17.04 -4.10
CA ALA A 58 -11.12 17.29 -5.33
C ALA A 58 -12.53 16.64 -5.28
N ILE A 59 -12.62 15.37 -4.87
CA ILE A 59 -13.91 14.67 -4.72
C ILE A 59 -14.81 15.39 -3.72
N SER A 60 -14.28 15.76 -2.56
CA SER A 60 -15.05 16.45 -1.52
C SER A 60 -15.53 17.84 -1.95
N TYR A 61 -14.71 18.57 -2.71
CA TYR A 61 -15.09 19.87 -3.26
C TYR A 61 -16.27 19.72 -4.22
N VAL A 62 -16.17 18.80 -5.18
CA VAL A 62 -17.26 18.55 -6.14
C VAL A 62 -18.53 18.11 -5.40
N MET A 63 -18.42 17.18 -4.46
CA MET A 63 -19.60 16.61 -3.80
C MET A 63 -20.31 17.57 -2.84
N TYR A 64 -19.55 18.35 -2.06
CA TYR A 64 -20.12 19.18 -0.98
C TYR A 64 -20.26 20.66 -1.34
N VAL A 65 -19.53 21.17 -2.33
CA VAL A 65 -19.63 22.59 -2.76
C VAL A 65 -20.40 22.73 -4.05
N VAL A 66 -20.09 21.90 -5.06
CA VAL A 66 -20.69 22.04 -6.39
C VAL A 66 -22.04 21.31 -6.48
N ALA A 67 -22.09 20.06 -6.02
CA ALA A 67 -23.28 19.21 -6.12
C ALA A 67 -24.22 19.28 -4.89
N ASN A 68 -23.95 20.18 -3.93
CA ASN A 68 -24.77 20.31 -2.74
C ASN A 68 -25.62 21.58 -2.73
N ASP A 69 -26.93 21.38 -2.87
CA ASP A 69 -27.92 22.47 -2.81
C ASP A 69 -28.17 22.98 -1.39
N GLY A 70 -27.87 22.17 -0.36
CA GLY A 70 -28.06 22.54 1.05
C GLY A 70 -26.95 23.42 1.64
N PRO A 71 -27.23 24.22 2.68
CA PRO A 71 -26.21 25.03 3.37
C PRO A 71 -25.31 24.21 4.29
N THR A 72 -25.81 23.07 4.79
CA THR A 72 -25.16 22.23 5.81
C THR A 72 -24.93 20.80 5.32
N VAL A 73 -23.99 20.13 5.98
CA VAL A 73 -23.64 18.72 5.75
C VAL A 73 -23.80 17.98 7.07
N CYS A 74 -24.38 16.78 7.01
CA CYS A 74 -24.66 15.97 8.19
C CYS A 74 -23.60 14.87 8.40
N LEU A 75 -23.35 14.50 9.65
CA LEU A 75 -22.40 13.45 9.99
C LEU A 75 -22.95 12.06 9.61
N PHE A 76 -24.13 11.71 10.11
CA PHE A 76 -24.71 10.36 9.95
C PHE A 76 -25.92 10.32 9.01
N ARG A 77 -26.67 11.41 8.84
CA ARG A 77 -27.90 11.43 8.05
C ARG A 77 -27.61 11.30 6.54
N LEU A 78 -28.26 10.32 5.91
CA LEU A 78 -28.29 10.13 4.45
C LEU A 78 -29.14 11.25 3.79
N PRO A 79 -28.91 11.62 2.51
CA PRO A 79 -28.07 10.95 1.50
C PRO A 79 -26.60 11.39 1.45
N LYS A 80 -26.24 12.48 2.14
CA LYS A 80 -24.89 13.09 2.09
C LYS A 80 -24.19 12.99 3.45
N SER A 81 -24.01 11.77 3.94
CA SER A 81 -23.35 11.49 5.22
C SER A 81 -21.83 11.53 5.08
N LEU A 82 -21.17 12.38 5.88
CA LEU A 82 -19.71 12.41 6.00
C LEU A 82 -19.13 11.10 6.52
N ALA A 83 -19.81 10.45 7.45
CA ALA A 83 -19.37 9.17 8.02
C ALA A 83 -19.41 8.04 6.98
N GLY A 84 -20.48 7.97 6.19
CA GLY A 84 -20.59 7.00 5.09
C GLY A 84 -19.55 7.25 4.00
N ASP A 85 -19.31 8.51 3.66
CA ASP A 85 -18.31 8.90 2.68
C ASP A 85 -16.86 8.58 3.12
N ALA A 86 -16.55 8.77 4.40
CA ALA A 86 -15.28 8.31 4.99
C ALA A 86 -15.13 6.78 4.94
N ALA A 87 -16.19 6.03 5.26
CA ALA A 87 -16.18 4.57 5.17
C ALA A 87 -15.82 4.10 3.75
N MET A 88 -16.51 4.65 2.74
CA MET A 88 -16.26 4.33 1.34
C MET A 88 -14.85 4.72 0.90
N THR A 89 -14.37 5.89 1.36
CA THR A 89 -13.01 6.37 1.07
C THR A 89 -11.97 5.36 1.55
N ILE A 90 -12.07 4.87 2.78
CA ILE A 90 -11.11 3.90 3.33
C ILE A 90 -11.10 2.61 2.51
N VAL A 91 -12.29 2.04 2.26
CA VAL A 91 -12.40 0.75 1.55
C VAL A 91 -11.87 0.86 0.11
N ILE A 92 -12.33 1.85 -0.64
CA ILE A 92 -11.92 2.04 -2.04
C ILE A 92 -10.42 2.36 -2.12
N HIS A 93 -9.91 3.23 -1.23
CA HIS A 93 -8.50 3.59 -1.18
C HIS A 93 -7.60 2.36 -0.96
N CYS A 94 -7.94 1.51 0.02
CA CYS A 94 -7.19 0.29 0.29
C CYS A 94 -7.16 -0.65 -0.92
N ILE A 95 -8.30 -0.85 -1.59
CA ILE A 95 -8.39 -1.69 -2.78
C ILE A 95 -7.54 -1.12 -3.93
N ILE A 96 -7.71 0.15 -4.27
CA ILE A 96 -6.97 0.78 -5.38
C ILE A 96 -5.47 0.79 -5.08
N THR A 97 -5.08 1.16 -3.85
CA THR A 97 -3.67 1.22 -3.44
C THR A 97 -3.02 -0.16 -3.50
N TRP A 98 -3.74 -1.22 -3.11
CA TRP A 98 -3.26 -2.59 -3.18
C TRP A 98 -2.81 -2.97 -4.60
N PHE A 99 -3.66 -2.72 -5.60
CA PHE A 99 -3.35 -3.02 -7.00
C PHE A 99 -2.31 -2.06 -7.60
N LEU A 100 -2.38 -0.77 -7.26
CA LEU A 100 -1.38 0.19 -7.74
C LEU A 100 0.02 -0.18 -7.26
N LYS A 101 0.17 -0.53 -5.98
CA LYS A 101 1.46 -0.91 -5.40
C LYS A 101 1.97 -2.24 -5.94
N PHE A 102 1.10 -3.19 -6.25
CA PHE A 102 1.52 -4.39 -6.98
C PHE A 102 2.28 -4.05 -8.27
N HIS A 103 1.69 -3.16 -9.09
CA HIS A 103 2.30 -2.78 -10.35
C HIS A 103 3.57 -1.94 -10.17
N LEU A 104 3.57 -0.99 -9.23
CA LEU A 104 4.73 -0.13 -8.98
C LEU A 104 5.91 -0.91 -8.40
N VAL A 105 5.71 -1.72 -7.36
CA VAL A 105 6.79 -2.50 -6.75
C VAL A 105 7.38 -3.48 -7.74
N ARG A 106 6.53 -4.16 -8.53
CA ARG A 106 7.02 -5.05 -9.60
C ARG A 106 7.83 -4.29 -10.65
N ASN A 107 7.41 -3.10 -11.03
CA ASN A 107 8.17 -2.27 -11.95
C ASN A 107 9.53 -1.87 -11.34
N ASP A 108 9.55 -1.48 -10.07
CA ASP A 108 10.75 -1.06 -9.37
C ASP A 108 11.74 -2.21 -9.19
N LEU A 109 11.26 -3.43 -8.92
CA LEU A 109 12.08 -4.65 -8.89
C LEU A 109 12.68 -4.99 -10.26
N ARG A 110 11.89 -4.89 -11.34
CA ARG A 110 12.35 -5.16 -12.71
C ARG A 110 13.47 -4.23 -13.17
N HIS A 111 13.47 -2.99 -12.70
CA HIS A 111 14.50 -2.01 -13.03
C HIS A 111 15.65 -1.97 -12.01
N GLY A 112 15.64 -2.87 -11.00
CA GLY A 112 16.67 -2.91 -9.96
C GLY A 112 16.66 -1.70 -9.02
N ILE A 113 15.56 -0.94 -8.98
CA ILE A 113 15.45 0.27 -8.17
C ILE A 113 15.14 -0.06 -6.70
N ALA A 114 14.38 -1.13 -6.50
CA ALA A 114 14.06 -1.67 -5.19
C ALA A 114 14.79 -3.01 -4.98
N GLN A 115 15.29 -3.22 -3.77
CA GLN A 115 15.82 -4.52 -3.36
C GLN A 115 14.69 -5.34 -2.74
N PRO A 116 14.51 -6.60 -3.17
CA PRO A 116 13.61 -7.51 -2.49
C PRO A 116 14.11 -7.77 -1.05
N ILE A 117 13.19 -7.89 -0.11
CA ILE A 117 13.51 -8.17 1.29
C ILE A 117 13.20 -9.64 1.54
N ALA A 118 14.20 -10.41 1.94
CA ALA A 118 14.01 -11.80 2.34
C ALA A 118 14.52 -11.94 3.77
N PHE A 119 13.59 -11.92 4.74
CA PHE A 119 13.98 -12.25 6.12
C PHE A 119 14.43 -13.71 6.15
N GLY A 120 15.67 -13.94 6.61
CA GLY A 120 16.25 -15.29 6.75
C GLY A 120 15.66 -16.09 7.91
N ASP A 121 15.00 -15.41 8.85
CA ASP A 121 14.38 -16.04 10.01
C ASP A 121 12.86 -16.18 9.78
N ASP A 122 12.42 -17.41 9.53
CA ASP A 122 11.00 -17.78 9.41
C ASP A 122 10.19 -17.52 10.70
N GLU A 123 10.86 -17.24 11.82
CA GLU A 123 10.25 -17.10 13.15
C GLU A 123 9.52 -15.75 13.38
N LEU A 124 9.81 -14.72 12.59
CA LEU A 124 9.13 -13.40 12.68
C LEU A 124 7.80 -13.34 11.90
N LEU A 125 7.55 -14.29 11.00
CA LEU A 125 6.39 -14.30 10.11
C LEU A 125 5.46 -15.46 10.49
N ASN A 126 4.47 -15.18 11.35
CA ASN A 126 3.43 -16.14 11.69
C ASN A 126 2.68 -16.64 10.43
N GLU A 127 2.14 -17.86 10.47
CA GLU A 127 1.39 -18.51 9.38
C GLU A 127 0.28 -17.61 8.81
N ASP A 128 -0.41 -16.88 9.69
CA ASP A 128 -1.47 -15.93 9.32
C ASP A 128 -0.96 -14.71 8.54
N VAL A 129 0.23 -14.22 8.89
CA VAL A 129 0.89 -13.09 8.21
C VAL A 129 1.36 -13.55 6.84
N CYS A 130 1.95 -14.75 6.75
CA CYS A 130 2.30 -15.38 5.49
C CYS A 130 1.06 -15.55 4.58
N TRP A 131 -0.05 -16.04 5.13
CA TRP A 131 -1.30 -16.19 4.40
C TRP A 131 -1.85 -14.85 3.86
N LEU A 132 -1.83 -13.81 4.70
CA LEU A 132 -2.25 -12.46 4.35
C LEU A 132 -1.33 -11.85 3.27
N MET A 133 -0.02 -12.13 3.34
CA MET A 133 1.01 -11.62 2.43
C MET A 133 1.19 -12.43 1.15
N PHE A 134 0.43 -13.52 0.95
CA PHE A 134 0.62 -14.46 -0.17
C PHE A 134 1.96 -15.22 -0.13
N LEU A 135 2.56 -15.37 1.05
CA LEU A 135 3.75 -16.20 1.26
C LEU A 135 3.28 -17.64 1.50
N SER A 136 3.80 -18.63 0.76
CA SER A 136 3.57 -20.03 1.14
C SER A 136 4.22 -20.25 2.52
N PRO A 137 3.53 -20.94 3.46
CA PRO A 137 4.12 -21.23 4.77
C PRO A 137 5.41 -22.06 4.66
N GLU A 138 5.60 -22.78 3.56
CA GLU A 138 6.84 -23.51 3.27
C GLU A 138 7.74 -22.75 2.30
N THR A 139 8.92 -22.37 2.79
CA THR A 139 10.04 -21.83 2.04
C THR A 139 10.49 -22.88 1.01
N GLY A 140 10.07 -22.73 -0.26
CA GLY A 140 10.46 -23.66 -1.35
C GLY A 140 9.32 -24.17 -2.23
N GLU A 141 8.05 -23.94 -1.88
CA GLU A 141 6.96 -24.23 -2.83
C GLU A 141 6.91 -23.16 -3.93
N ALA A 142 7.15 -23.59 -5.16
CA ALA A 142 6.96 -22.76 -6.35
C ALA A 142 5.53 -22.19 -6.34
N VAL A 143 5.42 -20.88 -6.07
CA VAL A 143 4.14 -20.16 -6.19
C VAL A 143 3.63 -20.43 -7.60
N GLU A 144 2.52 -21.17 -7.72
CA GLU A 144 2.00 -21.52 -9.04
C GLU A 144 1.95 -20.26 -9.91
N PRO A 145 2.48 -20.30 -11.15
CA PRO A 145 2.53 -19.16 -12.04
C PRO A 145 1.12 -18.84 -12.53
N VAL A 146 0.29 -18.29 -11.65
CA VAL A 146 -1.05 -17.89 -12.00
C VAL A 146 -0.91 -16.65 -12.87
N ARG A 147 -1.09 -16.88 -14.16
CA ARG A 147 -1.12 -15.86 -15.21
C ARG A 147 -1.89 -14.63 -14.70
N MET A 148 -1.25 -13.46 -14.71
CA MET A 148 -1.78 -12.20 -14.16
C MET A 148 -3.18 -11.82 -14.67
N ASN A 149 -3.55 -12.29 -15.86
CA ASN A 149 -4.83 -11.98 -16.48
C ASN A 149 -5.94 -12.96 -16.08
N SER A 150 -5.69 -13.86 -15.13
CA SER A 150 -6.69 -14.79 -14.64
C SER A 150 -7.63 -14.10 -13.66
N VAL A 151 -8.94 -14.26 -13.87
CA VAL A 151 -9.97 -13.79 -12.92
C VAL A 151 -9.73 -14.36 -11.52
N LYS A 152 -9.21 -15.60 -11.42
CA LYS A 152 -8.82 -16.23 -10.15
C LYS A 152 -7.71 -15.46 -9.45
N TRP A 153 -6.76 -14.88 -10.19
CA TRP A 153 -5.69 -14.05 -9.65
C TRP A 153 -6.27 -12.76 -9.05
N ILE A 154 -7.09 -12.04 -9.83
CA ILE A 154 -7.74 -10.79 -9.41
C ILE A 154 -8.60 -11.04 -8.17
N ALA A 155 -9.45 -12.07 -8.18
CA ALA A 155 -10.33 -12.40 -7.08
C ALA A 155 -9.56 -12.66 -5.77
N ARG A 156 -8.46 -13.42 -5.82
CA ARG A 156 -7.65 -13.69 -4.62
C ARG A 156 -6.94 -12.45 -4.07
N HIS A 157 -6.51 -11.54 -4.94
CA HIS A 157 -5.96 -10.25 -4.49
C HIS A 157 -7.03 -9.30 -3.96
N LEU A 158 -8.22 -9.30 -4.57
CA LEU A 158 -9.35 -8.50 -4.10
C LEU A 158 -9.81 -8.92 -2.70
N VAL A 159 -9.91 -10.23 -2.42
CA VAL A 159 -10.25 -10.73 -1.08
C VAL A 159 -9.25 -10.23 -0.04
N ARG A 160 -7.94 -10.26 -0.33
CA ARG A 160 -6.92 -9.76 0.60
C ARG A 160 -6.94 -8.25 0.75
N ALA A 161 -7.15 -7.53 -0.35
CA ALA A 161 -7.35 -6.10 -0.30
C ALA A 161 -8.57 -5.73 0.56
N LEU A 162 -9.64 -6.55 0.54
CA LEU A 162 -10.82 -6.38 1.39
C LEU A 162 -10.55 -6.72 2.86
N VAL A 163 -9.76 -7.75 3.16
CA VAL A 163 -9.33 -8.07 4.54
C VAL A 163 -8.48 -6.93 5.09
N PHE A 164 -7.49 -6.47 4.32
CA PHE A 164 -6.67 -5.32 4.68
C PHE A 164 -7.52 -4.05 4.86
N ALA A 165 -8.44 -3.79 3.93
CA ALA A 165 -9.38 -2.68 4.03
C ALA A 165 -10.25 -2.76 5.28
N SER A 166 -10.69 -3.95 5.68
CA SER A 166 -11.47 -4.16 6.91
C SER A 166 -10.66 -3.80 8.16
N ILE A 167 -9.40 -4.23 8.23
CA ILE A 167 -8.50 -3.89 9.34
C ILE A 167 -8.29 -2.37 9.42
N VAL A 168 -7.95 -1.74 8.29
CA VAL A 168 -7.75 -0.29 8.23
C VAL A 168 -9.05 0.45 8.54
N PHE A 169 -10.20 -0.02 8.05
CA PHE A 169 -11.50 0.56 8.32
C PHE A 169 -11.83 0.57 9.81
N LEU A 170 -11.68 -0.57 10.50
CA LEU A 170 -11.97 -0.67 11.92
C LEU A 170 -11.10 0.27 12.77
N ALA A 171 -9.88 0.56 12.34
CA ALA A 171 -8.99 1.51 13.02
C ALA A 171 -9.31 2.96 12.62
N PHE A 172 -9.25 3.30 11.33
CA PHE A 172 -9.29 4.67 10.85
C PHE A 172 -10.68 5.29 10.86
N TRP A 173 -11.73 4.50 10.63
CA TRP A 173 -13.08 5.02 10.57
C TRP A 173 -13.51 5.67 11.90
N PRO A 174 -13.48 4.99 13.07
CA PRO A 174 -13.86 5.63 14.32
C PRO A 174 -12.94 6.79 14.70
N ILE A 175 -11.62 6.65 14.47
CA ILE A 175 -10.64 7.71 14.73
C ILE A 175 -10.98 8.97 13.92
N SER A 176 -11.39 8.81 12.65
CA SER A 176 -11.76 9.94 11.79
C SER A 176 -13.05 10.64 12.24
N LEU A 177 -13.98 9.93 12.89
CA LEU A 177 -15.24 10.51 13.37
C LEU A 177 -15.07 11.30 14.65
N VAL A 178 -14.10 10.98 15.50
CA VAL A 178 -13.90 11.65 16.79
C VAL A 178 -13.76 13.18 16.65
N PRO A 179 -12.87 13.72 15.79
CA PRO A 179 -12.76 15.17 15.61
C PRO A 179 -14.05 15.82 15.10
N LEU A 180 -14.82 15.12 14.26
CA LEU A 180 -16.10 15.60 13.76
C LEU A 180 -17.09 15.71 14.93
N ILE A 181 -17.34 14.61 15.64
CA ILE A 181 -18.25 14.57 16.80
C ILE A 181 -17.93 15.66 17.83
N LEU A 182 -16.63 15.94 18.07
CA LEU A 182 -16.21 16.97 19.02
C LEU A 182 -16.40 18.41 18.54
N SER A 183 -16.44 18.64 17.22
CA SER A 183 -16.51 19.98 16.62
C SER A 183 -17.85 20.32 15.98
N GLY A 184 -18.76 19.36 15.87
CA GLY A 184 -20.03 19.52 15.17
C GLY A 184 -21.09 20.28 15.97
N ASP A 185 -21.86 21.09 15.26
CA ASP A 185 -23.04 21.74 15.83
C ASP A 185 -24.16 20.70 15.95
N ARG A 186 -24.64 20.50 17.18
CA ARG A 186 -25.65 19.49 17.48
C ARG A 186 -27.03 20.00 17.07
N ASP A 187 -27.64 19.32 16.12
CA ASP A 187 -29.00 19.58 15.65
C ASP A 187 -29.85 18.33 15.92
N GLU A 188 -30.82 18.44 16.84
CA GLU A 188 -31.80 17.45 17.34
C GLU A 188 -31.37 15.96 17.48
N THR A 189 -30.85 15.34 16.42
CA THR A 189 -30.41 13.92 16.34
C THR A 189 -29.07 13.70 15.63
N ASP A 190 -28.43 14.73 15.07
CA ASP A 190 -27.18 14.60 14.29
C ASP A 190 -26.22 15.79 14.51
N PHE A 191 -25.01 15.67 13.99
CA PHE A 191 -24.01 16.74 13.95
C PHE A 191 -23.97 17.36 12.57
N THR A 192 -24.08 18.68 12.50
CA THR A 192 -24.10 19.44 11.25
C THR A 192 -22.85 20.31 11.12
N TYR A 193 -22.43 20.53 9.88
CA TYR A 193 -21.26 21.35 9.55
C TYR A 193 -21.53 22.24 8.36
N ARG A 194 -20.72 23.30 8.24
CA ARG A 194 -20.66 24.13 7.04
C ARG A 194 -20.10 23.31 5.87
N ARG A 195 -20.71 23.45 4.69
CA ARG A 195 -20.32 22.71 3.47
C ARG A 195 -18.94 23.08 2.90
N ILE A 196 -18.42 24.25 3.28
CA ILE A 196 -17.13 24.76 2.84
C ILE A 196 -16.13 24.58 3.98
N TRP A 197 -14.92 24.16 3.62
CA TRP A 197 -13.78 23.86 4.48
C TRP A 197 -13.88 22.58 5.29
N VAL A 198 -14.98 22.34 6.03
CA VAL A 198 -15.03 21.18 6.94
C VAL A 198 -14.93 19.84 6.20
N PRO A 199 -15.80 19.55 5.21
CA PRO A 199 -15.69 18.29 4.46
C PRO A 199 -14.36 18.16 3.71
N GLN A 200 -13.83 19.27 3.19
CA GLN A 200 -12.62 19.28 2.37
C GLN A 200 -11.38 19.01 3.20
N ILE A 201 -11.21 19.70 4.33
CA ILE A 201 -10.10 19.48 5.25
C ILE A 201 -10.17 18.06 5.80
N PHE A 202 -11.36 17.61 6.20
CA PHE A 202 -11.58 16.25 6.69
C PHE A 202 -11.14 15.20 5.68
N LYS A 203 -11.65 15.27 4.45
CA LYS A 203 -11.31 14.35 3.36
C LYS A 203 -9.84 14.40 2.96
N THR A 204 -9.27 15.60 2.88
CA THR A 204 -7.86 15.78 2.53
C THR A 204 -6.96 15.13 3.58
N THR A 205 -7.28 15.35 4.86
CA THR A 205 -6.52 14.77 5.98
C THR A 205 -6.67 13.25 6.02
N LEU A 206 -7.90 12.74 5.92
CA LEU A 206 -8.16 11.30 5.89
C LEU A 206 -7.44 10.63 4.72
N GLY A 207 -7.59 11.17 3.51
CA GLY A 207 -6.91 10.68 2.31
C GLY A 207 -5.39 10.73 2.45
N GLY A 208 -4.84 11.84 2.95
CA GLY A 208 -3.42 12.00 3.19
C GLY A 208 -2.87 10.98 4.19
N LEU A 209 -3.50 10.82 5.36
CA LEU A 209 -3.10 9.86 6.38
C LEU A 209 -3.19 8.41 5.88
N LEU A 210 -4.25 8.07 5.16
CA LEU A 210 -4.36 6.76 4.50
C LEU A 210 -3.23 6.56 3.49
N GLY A 211 -2.98 7.53 2.62
CA GLY A 211 -1.91 7.47 1.62
C GLY A 211 -0.52 7.34 2.26
N LEU A 212 -0.28 8.04 3.36
CA LEU A 212 0.97 8.02 4.12
C LEU A 212 1.21 6.66 4.77
N LEU A 213 0.17 6.07 5.38
CA LEU A 213 0.32 4.84 6.16
C LEU A 213 0.19 3.58 5.29
N THR A 214 -0.85 3.49 4.45
CA THR A 214 -1.15 2.25 3.72
C THR A 214 -0.15 2.01 2.58
N SER A 215 0.33 3.06 1.92
CA SER A 215 1.26 2.93 0.79
C SER A 215 2.56 2.21 1.14
N PRO A 216 3.33 2.62 2.17
CA PRO A 216 4.56 1.93 2.53
C PRO A 216 4.29 0.53 3.09
N ILE A 217 3.22 0.33 3.88
CA ILE A 217 2.86 -1.00 4.42
C ILE A 217 2.58 -1.99 3.28
N ILE A 218 1.76 -1.60 2.31
CA ILE A 218 1.44 -2.46 1.16
C ILE A 218 2.70 -2.71 0.31
N SER A 219 3.55 -1.69 0.12
CA SER A 219 4.79 -1.85 -0.65
C SER A 219 5.76 -2.81 0.04
N MET A 220 5.88 -2.74 1.36
CA MET A 220 6.65 -3.68 2.17
C MET A 220 6.15 -5.12 2.01
N ILE A 221 4.81 -5.33 2.02
CA ILE A 221 4.22 -6.64 1.78
C ILE A 221 4.64 -7.22 0.42
N TRP A 222 4.63 -6.39 -0.62
CA TRP A 222 5.04 -6.82 -1.95
C TRP A 222 6.54 -7.09 -2.08
N LEU A 223 7.38 -6.30 -1.42
CA LEU A 223 8.84 -6.51 -1.42
C LEU A 223 9.23 -7.79 -0.68
N LEU A 224 8.54 -8.09 0.43
CA LEU A 224 8.75 -9.32 1.20
C LEU A 224 8.35 -10.55 0.40
N ARG A 225 7.25 -10.45 -0.34
CA ARG A 225 6.83 -11.49 -1.27
C ARG A 225 7.86 -11.73 -2.37
N ALA A 226 8.36 -10.67 -2.99
CA ALA A 226 9.37 -10.80 -4.04
C ALA A 226 10.69 -11.40 -3.54
N GLY A 227 11.12 -11.08 -2.31
CA GLY A 227 12.33 -11.68 -1.73
C GLY A 227 12.19 -13.16 -1.43
N ARG A 228 11.02 -13.61 -0.97
CA ARG A 228 10.76 -15.05 -0.81
C ARG A 228 10.69 -15.79 -2.14
N GLU A 229 10.05 -15.22 -3.16
CA GLU A 229 9.99 -15.83 -4.49
C GLU A 229 11.39 -15.98 -5.12
N ALA A 230 12.30 -15.03 -4.89
CA ALA A 230 13.67 -15.09 -5.39
C ALA A 230 14.55 -16.16 -4.70
N ASN A 231 14.36 -16.41 -3.40
CA ASN A 231 15.13 -17.42 -2.65
C ASN A 231 14.80 -18.87 -3.01
N VAL A 232 13.75 -19.12 -3.82
CA VAL A 232 13.39 -20.48 -4.28
C VAL A 232 14.15 -20.87 -5.55
N GLU A 233 14.74 -19.89 -6.26
CA GLU A 233 15.43 -20.11 -7.54
C GLU A 233 16.96 -20.34 -7.39
N ASP A 234 17.53 -20.12 -6.19
CA ASP A 234 18.94 -20.40 -5.83
C ASP A 234 19.09 -21.77 -5.13
#